data_AF-A0A1N6DD70-F1
#
_entry.id   AF-A0A1N6DD70-F1
#
_cell.length_a   1.000
_cell.length_b   1.000
_cell.length_c   1.000
_cell.angle_alpha   90.00
_cell.angle_beta   90.00
_cell.angle_gamma   90.00
#
_symmetry.space_group_name_H-M   'P 1'
#
loop_
_entity.id
_entity.type
_entity.pdbx_description
1 polymer ?
#
loop_
_entity_poly.entity_id
_entity_poly.type
_entity_poly.pdbx_seq_one_letter_code
_entity_poly.pdbx_strand_id
1 'polypeptide(L)'
;MNLPDGRRLVVHDVILPELKGGRLVLWWRGDCRDGFQEWERIGTAVNESVEIEQGLCSIAATSVKARQRLRGAIGRVVCRLIGARSETDWSLPNGEFATPAGGRRTDLRLAWAAAESTPLVKNLITARWPEARGIRSLGPDLYLVSGMEPDRSPREATFAEEPSQESELAITERALSAAIRSGDHRRIIMASSDLGLVLLHIGDTQRSMKTLSEALLEADRIGDLALHADVASNLAHTELYLGRPKAALDRLGPIVEYARSIGDVPAEKLALDRMARALLELGDREGGLNCLRDASILAARVGDRRHAADLLWLAAIHLADAGRRDEAVAAAGTAVDRLRQLHHPAAEWYAQHLENYRSGSARIAANPSGQGWSSQGGRVDVSAGGLHPELSASPDRVAAAGPLRMAITAAKSMATFMALGFKTTSPQHYRDRLAICTTCVHHTGTRCRVCGCITAAKARLQHERCPLTKWQ
;
A
#
# COMPACT_ATOMS: atom_id res chain seq x y z
N MET A 1 5.28 -3.19 -27.71
CA MET A 1 5.10 -2.28 -26.56
C MET A 1 4.39 -1.05 -27.06
N ASN A 2 3.48 -0.48 -26.27
CA ASN A 2 2.67 0.65 -26.69
C ASN A 2 3.04 1.93 -25.92
N LEU A 3 2.92 3.08 -26.57
CA LEU A 3 2.89 4.40 -25.97
C LEU A 3 1.71 4.52 -24.99
N PRO A 4 1.71 5.52 -24.09
CA PRO A 4 0.62 5.73 -23.12
C PRO A 4 -0.77 5.93 -23.75
N ASP A 5 -0.85 6.25 -25.04
CA ASP A 5 -2.08 6.39 -25.82
C ASP A 5 -2.48 5.10 -26.59
N GLY A 6 -1.76 3.99 -26.38
CA GLY A 6 -2.06 2.69 -26.97
C GLY A 6 -1.36 2.38 -28.30
N ARG A 7 -0.63 3.32 -28.90
CA ARG A 7 0.05 3.11 -30.19
C ARG A 7 1.36 2.35 -30.09
N ARG A 8 1.75 1.64 -31.15
CA ARG A 8 2.99 0.85 -31.16
C ARG A 8 4.21 1.77 -31.07
N LEU A 9 5.03 1.55 -30.04
CA LEU A 9 6.26 2.29 -29.83
C LEU A 9 7.38 1.76 -30.76
N VAL A 10 7.99 2.66 -31.52
CA VAL A 10 9.21 2.42 -32.29
C VAL A 10 10.34 3.30 -31.74
N VAL A 11 11.44 2.67 -31.33
CA VAL A 11 12.61 3.35 -30.73
C VAL A 11 13.89 2.91 -31.44
N HIS A 12 14.94 3.73 -31.35
CA HIS A 12 16.28 3.39 -31.86
C HIS A 12 16.85 2.17 -31.12
N ASP A 13 17.70 1.38 -31.79
CA ASP A 13 18.31 0.15 -31.25
C ASP A 13 19.14 0.34 -29.97
N VAL A 14 19.58 1.58 -29.72
CA VAL A 14 20.31 1.98 -28.50
C VAL A 14 19.40 2.15 -27.27
N ILE A 15 18.09 1.97 -27.42
CA ILE A 15 17.10 2.13 -26.37
C ILE A 15 16.47 0.78 -26.03
N LEU A 16 16.47 0.42 -24.74
CA LEU A 16 15.69 -0.71 -24.25
C LEU A 16 14.37 -0.20 -23.65
N PRO A 17 13.21 -0.46 -24.27
CA PRO A 17 11.92 -0.06 -23.74
C PRO A 17 11.39 -1.08 -22.71
N GLU A 18 10.78 -0.58 -21.64
CA GLU A 18 10.22 -1.35 -20.52
C GLU A 18 8.86 -0.77 -20.13
N LEU A 19 7.86 -1.63 -19.89
CA LEU A 19 6.60 -1.24 -19.26
C LEU A 19 6.65 -1.63 -17.79
N LYS A 20 6.57 -0.65 -16.90
CA LYS A 20 6.64 -0.89 -15.45
C LYS A 20 5.51 -0.17 -14.73
N GLY A 21 4.55 -0.92 -14.19
CA GLY A 21 3.37 -0.37 -13.52
C GLY A 21 2.52 0.52 -14.43
N GLY A 22 2.33 0.12 -15.70
CA GLY A 22 1.56 0.89 -16.69
C GLY A 22 2.27 2.12 -17.25
N ARG A 23 3.55 2.34 -16.90
CA ARG A 23 4.34 3.49 -17.38
C ARG A 23 5.38 3.06 -18.39
N LEU A 24 5.59 3.90 -19.39
CA LEU A 24 6.67 3.75 -20.34
C LEU A 24 7.99 4.18 -19.70
N VAL A 25 8.95 3.26 -19.70
CA VAL A 25 10.33 3.48 -19.26
C VAL A 25 11.25 3.15 -20.43
N LEU A 26 12.18 4.05 -20.74
CA LEU A 26 13.15 3.92 -21.80
C LEU A 26 14.55 3.97 -21.21
N TRP A 27 15.34 2.94 -21.47
CA TRP A 27 16.74 2.87 -21.07
C TRP A 27 17.62 3.23 -22.24
N TRP A 28 18.12 4.46 -22.25
CA TRP A 28 19.04 4.94 -23.26
C TRP A 28 20.46 4.47 -22.93
N ARG A 29 21.10 3.78 -23.87
CA ARG A 29 22.49 3.36 -23.75
C ARG A 29 23.44 4.51 -24.14
N GLY A 30 24.21 4.99 -23.16
CA GLY A 30 25.21 6.05 -23.34
C GLY A 30 26.59 5.51 -23.74
N ASP A 31 27.61 6.34 -23.59
CA ASP A 31 29.00 5.95 -23.84
C ASP A 31 29.50 4.93 -22.80
N CYS A 32 30.49 4.14 -23.20
CA CYS A 32 31.28 3.33 -22.28
C CYS A 32 32.50 4.14 -21.82
N ARG A 33 32.68 4.30 -20.50
CA ARG A 33 33.83 4.99 -19.90
C ARG A 33 34.31 4.23 -18.66
N ASP A 34 35.63 4.12 -18.50
CA ASP A 34 36.28 3.52 -17.32
C ASP A 34 35.80 2.11 -16.94
N GLY A 35 35.43 1.30 -17.92
CA GLY A 35 34.89 -0.05 -17.70
C GLY A 35 33.43 -0.07 -17.24
N PHE A 36 32.72 1.05 -17.35
CA PHE A 36 31.28 1.15 -17.11
C PHE A 36 30.54 1.55 -18.37
N GLN A 37 29.40 0.89 -18.60
CA GLN A 37 28.38 1.32 -19.54
C GLN A 37 27.48 2.34 -18.84
N GLU A 38 27.40 3.56 -19.37
CA GLU A 38 26.43 4.55 -18.87
C GLU A 38 25.04 4.31 -19.47
N TRP A 39 24.02 4.55 -18.64
CA TRP A 39 22.62 4.44 -18.98
C TRP A 39 21.88 5.70 -18.55
N GLU A 40 20.87 6.12 -19.31
CA GLU A 40 19.90 7.13 -18.90
C GLU A 40 18.51 6.50 -18.88
N ARG A 41 17.95 6.38 -17.67
CA ARG A 41 16.60 5.82 -17.47
C ARG A 41 15.59 6.95 -17.55
N ILE A 42 14.84 7.02 -18.64
CA ILE A 42 13.79 8.00 -18.90
C ILE A 42 12.44 7.33 -18.61
N GLY A 43 11.56 7.97 -17.85
CA GLY A 43 10.21 7.45 -17.62
C GLY A 43 9.16 8.55 -17.63
N THR A 44 7.97 8.25 -18.15
CA THR A 44 6.82 9.16 -18.07
C THR A 44 6.53 9.52 -16.62
N ALA A 45 6.18 10.77 -16.32
CA ALA A 45 5.88 11.25 -14.97
C ALA A 45 4.59 10.63 -14.39
N VAL A 46 4.44 10.67 -13.05
CA VAL A 46 3.28 10.05 -12.36
C VAL A 46 2.09 11.00 -12.42
N ASN A 47 0.88 10.50 -12.67
CA ASN A 47 -0.37 11.28 -12.69
C ASN A 47 -0.44 12.36 -13.78
N GLU A 48 0.42 12.28 -14.79
CA GLU A 48 0.43 13.19 -15.93
C GLU A 48 -0.36 12.54 -17.07
N SER A 49 -1.31 13.28 -17.63
CA SER A 49 -2.05 12.86 -18.82
C SER A 49 -1.30 13.21 -20.09
N VAL A 50 -1.54 12.46 -21.16
CA VAL A 50 -1.07 12.85 -22.49
C VAL A 50 -1.80 14.13 -22.90
N GLU A 51 -1.06 15.20 -23.11
CA GLU A 51 -1.56 16.45 -23.69
C GLU A 51 -1.52 16.31 -25.22
N ILE A 52 -2.64 16.58 -25.89
CA ILE A 52 -2.76 16.52 -27.35
C ILE A 52 -3.09 17.92 -27.84
N GLU A 53 -2.20 18.51 -28.63
CA GLU A 53 -2.38 19.86 -29.15
C GLU A 53 -1.76 19.96 -30.55
N GLN A 54 -2.52 20.47 -31.52
CA GLN A 54 -2.08 20.67 -32.92
C GLN A 54 -1.42 19.42 -33.54
N GLY A 55 -1.94 18.23 -33.23
CA GLY A 55 -1.41 16.98 -33.76
C GLY A 55 -0.11 16.50 -33.10
N LEU A 56 0.30 17.09 -31.99
CA LEU A 56 1.42 16.68 -31.15
C LEU A 56 0.90 16.12 -29.82
N CYS A 57 1.26 14.88 -29.51
CA CYS A 57 1.06 14.28 -28.20
C CYS A 57 2.29 14.53 -27.33
N SER A 58 2.10 14.87 -26.06
CA SER A 58 3.21 14.99 -25.13
C SER A 58 2.85 14.64 -23.69
N ILE A 59 3.84 14.21 -22.93
CA ILE A 59 3.69 13.89 -21.50
C ILE A 59 4.97 14.28 -20.76
N ALA A 60 4.84 14.77 -19.53
CA ALA A 60 6.00 15.02 -18.70
C ALA A 60 6.78 13.74 -18.44
N ALA A 61 8.10 13.87 -18.33
CA ALA A 61 9.02 12.76 -18.15
C ALA A 61 10.09 13.10 -17.10
N THR A 62 10.73 12.06 -16.58
CA THR A 62 11.85 12.20 -15.65
C THR A 62 13.00 11.34 -16.13
N SER A 63 14.23 11.77 -15.88
CA SER A 63 15.41 10.92 -16.14
C SER A 63 16.32 10.80 -14.94
N VAL A 64 16.96 9.65 -14.83
CA VAL A 64 18.01 9.39 -13.85
C VAL A 64 19.13 8.63 -14.57
N LYS A 65 20.37 9.05 -14.39
CA LYS A 65 21.52 8.31 -14.94
C LYS A 65 21.77 7.06 -14.11
N ALA A 66 22.33 6.04 -14.73
CA ALA A 66 22.75 4.81 -14.09
C ALA A 66 24.04 4.30 -14.74
N ARG A 67 24.81 3.50 -14.01
CA ARG A 67 26.07 2.91 -14.47
C ARG A 67 26.04 1.41 -14.29
N GLN A 68 26.43 0.70 -15.33
CA GLN A 68 26.57 -0.74 -15.33
C GLN A 68 28.05 -1.08 -15.47
N ARG A 69 28.59 -1.88 -14.55
CA ARG A 69 29.97 -2.35 -14.67
C ARG A 69 30.07 -3.41 -15.77
N LEU A 70 30.93 -3.19 -16.76
CA LEU A 70 31.18 -4.18 -17.80
C LEU A 70 32.06 -5.30 -17.23
N ARG A 71 31.55 -6.53 -17.27
CA ARG A 71 32.24 -7.74 -16.80
C ARG A 71 32.50 -8.68 -17.98
N GLY A 72 33.66 -9.33 -18.00
CA GLY A 72 33.99 -10.35 -18.99
C GLY A 72 33.04 -11.56 -18.94
N ALA A 73 33.10 -12.45 -19.94
CA ALA A 73 32.20 -13.60 -20.08
C ALA A 73 32.08 -14.47 -18.81
N ILE A 74 33.21 -14.74 -18.15
CA ILE A 74 33.28 -15.52 -16.91
C ILE A 74 32.62 -14.78 -15.73
N GLY A 75 32.81 -13.45 -15.65
CA GLY A 75 32.22 -12.62 -14.59
C GLY A 75 30.69 -12.50 -14.66
N ARG A 76 30.08 -12.64 -15.85
CA ARG A 76 28.62 -12.68 -16.02
C ARG A 76 28.00 -13.97 -15.47
N VAL A 77 28.66 -15.10 -15.63
CA VAL A 77 28.19 -16.41 -15.14
C VAL A 77 28.29 -16.48 -13.60
N VAL A 78 29.42 -16.05 -13.03
CA VAL A 78 29.64 -16.06 -11.57
C VAL A 78 28.63 -15.17 -10.83
N CYS A 79 28.26 -14.02 -11.37
CA CYS A 79 27.27 -13.14 -10.71
C CYS A 79 25.83 -13.62 -10.81
N ARG A 80 25.46 -14.41 -11.83
CA ARG A 80 24.17 -15.11 -11.86
C ARG A 80 24.06 -16.16 -10.74
N LEU A 81 25.19 -16.71 -10.29
CA LEU A 81 25.25 -17.77 -9.29
C LEU A 81 25.48 -17.26 -7.86
N ILE A 82 26.23 -16.17 -7.66
CA ILE A 82 26.74 -15.76 -6.33
C ILE A 82 26.17 -14.41 -5.83
N GLY A 83 25.33 -13.72 -6.63
CA GLY A 83 24.41 -12.70 -6.09
C GLY A 83 25.03 -11.62 -5.19
N ALA A 84 26.12 -10.98 -5.61
CA ALA A 84 26.55 -9.72 -4.98
C ALA A 84 25.60 -8.60 -5.42
N ARG A 85 24.44 -8.55 -4.77
CA ARG A 85 23.32 -7.64 -5.04
C ARG A 85 23.36 -6.52 -4.01
N SER A 86 23.44 -5.28 -4.47
CA SER A 86 23.11 -4.13 -3.62
C SER A 86 21.57 -3.96 -3.62
N GLU A 87 20.97 -3.61 -2.47
CA GLU A 87 19.53 -3.28 -2.38
C GLU A 87 19.11 -2.13 -3.32
N THR A 88 20.06 -1.38 -3.87
CA THR A 88 19.83 -0.17 -4.68
C THR A 88 19.99 -0.36 -6.19
N ASP A 89 20.36 -1.56 -6.67
CA ASP A 89 20.59 -1.80 -8.10
C ASP A 89 19.28 -1.95 -8.90
N TRP A 90 19.24 -1.34 -10.09
CA TRP A 90 18.11 -1.46 -11.01
C TRP A 90 18.32 -2.60 -12.00
N SER A 91 17.26 -3.35 -12.27
CA SER A 91 17.23 -4.34 -13.35
C SER A 91 17.03 -3.65 -14.69
N LEU A 92 17.87 -3.98 -15.66
CA LEU A 92 17.72 -3.63 -17.06
C LEU A 92 16.80 -4.65 -17.78
N PRO A 93 16.17 -4.27 -18.90
CA PRO A 93 15.27 -5.17 -19.63
C PRO A 93 15.96 -6.41 -20.22
N ASN A 94 17.28 -6.35 -20.41
CA ASN A 94 18.10 -7.48 -20.88
C ASN A 94 18.49 -8.47 -19.76
N GLY A 95 17.98 -8.27 -18.53
CA GLY A 95 18.28 -9.09 -17.36
C GLY A 95 19.62 -8.78 -16.69
N GLU A 96 20.31 -7.72 -17.11
CA GLU A 96 21.49 -7.19 -16.42
C GLU A 96 21.11 -6.11 -15.40
N PHE A 97 22.09 -5.54 -14.70
CA PHE A 97 21.85 -4.57 -13.63
C PHE A 97 22.66 -3.29 -13.82
N ALA A 98 22.07 -2.16 -13.46
CA ALA A 98 22.72 -0.86 -13.42
C ALA A 98 22.45 -0.15 -12.09
N THR A 99 23.48 0.45 -11.53
CA THR A 99 23.37 1.21 -10.27
C THR A 99 23.03 2.67 -10.60
N PRO A 100 22.02 3.29 -9.95
CA PRO A 100 21.69 4.69 -10.15
C PRO A 100 22.89 5.61 -9.85
N ALA A 101 23.09 6.63 -10.67
CA ALA A 101 24.17 7.59 -10.55
C ALA A 101 23.63 9.02 -10.74
N GLY A 102 23.64 9.83 -9.68
CA GLY A 102 23.23 11.24 -9.73
C GLY A 102 21.75 11.51 -9.44
N GLY A 103 21.37 12.79 -9.49
CA GLY A 103 20.04 13.28 -9.17
C GLY A 103 19.01 13.06 -10.28
N ARG A 104 17.72 13.11 -9.91
CA ARG A 104 16.60 13.01 -10.86
C ARG A 104 16.38 14.33 -11.57
N ARG A 105 16.27 14.27 -12.90
CA ARG A 105 15.82 15.37 -13.76
C ARG A 105 14.31 15.32 -13.96
N THR A 106 13.65 16.47 -13.91
CA THR A 106 12.20 16.64 -14.07
C THR A 106 11.85 17.67 -15.14
N ASP A 107 12.85 18.25 -15.79
CA ASP A 107 12.74 19.27 -16.85
C ASP A 107 12.55 18.64 -18.25
N LEU A 108 11.89 17.48 -18.31
CA LEU A 108 11.83 16.64 -19.50
C LEU A 108 10.39 16.38 -19.94
N ARG A 109 10.16 16.28 -21.25
CA ARG A 109 8.90 15.81 -21.84
C ARG A 109 9.17 14.80 -22.95
N LEU A 110 8.33 13.78 -23.05
CA LEU A 110 8.26 12.90 -24.22
C LEU A 110 7.21 13.46 -25.18
N ALA A 111 7.53 13.51 -26.46
CA ALA A 111 6.64 14.05 -27.50
C ALA A 111 6.61 13.12 -28.73
N TRP A 112 5.42 12.90 -29.28
CA TRP A 112 5.18 12.05 -30.47
C TRP A 112 4.01 12.58 -31.31
N ALA A 113 3.91 12.17 -32.58
CA ALA A 113 2.82 12.60 -33.46
C ALA A 113 1.46 12.06 -32.98
N ALA A 114 0.37 12.81 -33.16
CA ALA A 114 -1.00 12.38 -32.81
C ALA A 114 -1.63 11.44 -33.85
N ALA A 115 -1.18 11.46 -35.11
CA ALA A 115 -1.65 10.59 -36.18
C ALA A 115 -0.51 9.68 -36.69
N GLU A 116 -0.80 8.42 -37.03
CA GLU A 116 0.19 7.45 -37.52
C GLU A 116 0.73 7.76 -38.92
N SER A 117 -0.01 8.57 -39.71
CA SER A 117 0.33 8.91 -41.10
C SER A 117 1.14 10.20 -41.26
N THR A 118 1.43 10.91 -40.17
CA THR A 118 2.11 12.21 -40.20
C THR A 118 3.43 12.13 -39.44
N PRO A 119 4.58 12.09 -40.12
CA PRO A 119 5.88 12.02 -39.44
C PRO A 119 6.11 13.28 -38.59
N LEU A 120 6.56 13.10 -37.35
CA LEU A 120 6.78 14.23 -36.45
C LEU A 120 8.02 15.02 -36.87
N VAL A 121 7.81 16.20 -37.47
CA VAL A 121 8.91 17.07 -37.91
C VAL A 121 9.48 17.85 -36.71
N LYS A 122 10.81 17.81 -36.53
CA LYS A 122 11.53 18.52 -35.44
C LYS A 122 11.17 20.02 -35.35
N ASN A 123 10.83 20.65 -36.46
CA ASN A 123 10.41 22.06 -36.51
C ASN A 123 9.13 22.30 -35.71
N LEU A 124 8.18 21.36 -35.69
CA LEU A 124 6.93 21.47 -34.92
C LEU A 124 7.21 21.45 -33.40
N ILE A 125 8.14 20.60 -32.97
CA ILE A 125 8.58 20.51 -31.57
C ILE A 125 9.30 21.79 -31.15
N THR A 126 10.17 22.30 -32.02
CA THR A 126 10.95 23.53 -31.75
C THR A 126 10.04 24.76 -31.74
N ALA A 127 9.02 24.81 -32.59
CA ALA A 127 8.00 25.87 -32.57
C ALA A 127 7.12 25.81 -31.31
N ARG A 128 6.80 24.60 -30.81
CA ARG A 128 5.98 24.42 -29.60
C ARG A 128 6.71 24.76 -28.31
N TRP A 129 8.01 24.50 -28.27
CA TRP A 129 8.87 24.71 -27.10
C TRP A 129 10.18 25.41 -27.51
N PRO A 130 10.12 26.70 -27.90
CA PRO A 130 11.30 27.46 -28.29
C PRO A 130 12.32 27.63 -27.15
N GLU A 131 11.86 27.57 -25.89
CA GLU A 131 12.70 27.59 -24.68
C GLU A 131 13.42 26.27 -24.38
N ALA A 132 13.15 25.19 -25.13
CA ALA A 132 13.78 23.90 -24.89
C ALA A 132 15.31 23.97 -25.08
N ARG A 133 16.07 23.63 -24.04
CA ARG A 133 17.54 23.56 -24.10
C ARG A 133 18.06 22.36 -24.90
N GLY A 134 17.22 21.37 -25.19
CA GLY A 134 17.62 20.23 -25.99
C GLY A 134 16.43 19.41 -26.51
N ILE A 135 16.54 18.96 -27.77
CA ILE A 135 15.58 18.06 -28.41
C ILE A 135 16.35 16.86 -28.95
N ARG A 136 16.08 15.67 -28.42
CA ARG A 136 16.73 14.40 -28.81
C ARG A 136 15.70 13.46 -29.43
N SER A 137 15.98 12.92 -30.62
CA SER A 137 15.17 11.84 -31.20
C SER A 137 15.45 10.53 -30.46
N LEU A 138 14.38 9.86 -30.02
CA LEU A 138 14.39 8.52 -29.42
C LEU A 138 13.88 7.45 -30.39
N GLY A 139 13.24 7.87 -31.48
CA GLY A 139 12.77 7.03 -32.57
C GLY A 139 12.29 7.90 -33.74
N PRO A 140 11.72 7.30 -34.80
CA PRO A 140 11.21 8.05 -35.95
C PRO A 140 10.15 9.09 -35.57
N ASP A 141 9.24 8.73 -34.66
CA ASP A 141 8.14 9.59 -34.21
C ASP A 141 8.15 9.86 -32.70
N LEU A 142 9.29 9.69 -32.02
CA LEU A 142 9.42 9.93 -30.59
C LEU A 142 10.62 10.81 -30.27
N TYR A 143 10.38 11.87 -29.51
CA TYR A 143 11.39 12.83 -29.10
C TYR A 143 11.37 13.07 -27.59
N LEU A 144 12.56 13.30 -27.02
CA LEU A 144 12.76 13.80 -25.67
C LEU A 144 13.13 15.28 -25.74
N VAL A 145 12.30 16.12 -25.13
CA VAL A 145 12.51 17.55 -25.00
C VAL A 145 13.01 17.83 -23.60
N SER A 146 14.08 18.62 -23.47
CA SER A 146 14.82 18.86 -22.23
C SER A 146 15.02 20.34 -21.96
N GLY A 147 15.13 20.71 -20.68
CA GLY A 147 15.38 22.09 -20.26
C GLY A 147 14.14 22.97 -20.30
N MET A 148 12.96 22.36 -20.24
CA MET A 148 11.70 23.04 -19.99
C MET A 148 11.70 23.52 -18.54
N GLU A 149 11.48 24.81 -18.28
CA GLU A 149 11.12 25.21 -16.92
C GLU A 149 9.87 24.42 -16.53
N PRO A 150 9.86 23.74 -15.36
CA PRO A 150 8.67 23.04 -14.92
C PRO A 150 7.55 24.07 -14.87
N ASP A 151 6.43 23.79 -15.55
CA ASP A 151 5.31 24.71 -15.63
C ASP A 151 4.88 25.13 -14.22
N ARG A 152 5.30 26.34 -13.84
CA ARG A 152 4.96 27.03 -12.60
C ARG A 152 3.88 28.07 -12.87
N SER A 153 3.21 28.01 -14.03
CA SER A 153 1.99 28.78 -14.18
C SER A 153 0.95 28.20 -13.22
N PRO A 154 0.38 28.98 -12.30
CA PRO A 154 -0.78 28.55 -11.56
C PRO A 154 -1.90 28.45 -12.59
N ARG A 155 -2.11 27.27 -13.18
CA ARG A 155 -3.40 26.95 -13.77
C ARG A 155 -4.40 27.17 -12.65
N GLU A 156 -5.28 28.15 -12.83
CA GLU A 156 -6.40 28.48 -11.97
C GLU A 156 -7.30 27.24 -11.80
N ALA A 157 -6.85 26.30 -10.98
CA ALA A 157 -7.76 25.73 -10.02
C ALA A 157 -8.25 26.92 -9.21
N THR A 158 -9.53 27.16 -9.21
CA THR A 158 -10.20 27.92 -8.15
C THR A 158 -9.60 27.45 -6.83
N PHE A 159 -8.67 28.25 -6.31
CA PHE A 159 -8.02 28.01 -5.02
C PHE A 159 -9.06 28.39 -3.98
N ALA A 160 -9.98 27.46 -3.76
CA ALA A 160 -10.64 27.37 -2.48
C ALA A 160 -9.54 27.32 -1.42
N GLU A 161 -9.80 28.06 -0.35
CA GLU A 161 -9.17 28.12 0.97
C GLU A 161 -8.35 26.88 1.36
N GLU A 162 -7.39 27.06 2.28
CA GLU A 162 -6.61 26.00 2.95
C GLU A 162 -7.28 24.63 2.80
N PRO A 163 -6.63 23.61 2.19
CA PRO A 163 -7.34 22.39 1.83
C PRO A 163 -8.02 21.87 3.08
N SER A 164 -9.35 22.04 3.11
CA SER A 164 -10.20 21.57 4.18
C SER A 164 -9.82 20.12 4.41
N GLN A 165 -9.75 19.71 5.67
CA GLN A 165 -9.32 18.36 6.06
C GLN A 165 -10.20 17.32 5.39
N GLU A 166 -9.83 16.96 4.17
CA GLU A 166 -10.69 16.15 3.35
C GLU A 166 -10.70 14.76 3.95
N SER A 167 -11.91 14.28 4.26
CA SER A 167 -12.09 13.02 4.94
C SER A 167 -11.61 11.86 4.07
N GLU A 168 -11.21 10.76 4.70
CA GLU A 168 -10.86 9.52 3.98
C GLU A 168 -11.98 9.10 3.02
N LEU A 169 -13.24 9.30 3.45
CA LEU A 169 -14.43 9.02 2.64
C LEU A 169 -14.42 9.85 1.36
N ALA A 170 -14.27 11.17 1.45
CA ALA A 170 -14.26 12.07 0.30
C ALA A 170 -13.10 11.76 -0.67
N ILE A 171 -11.92 11.40 -0.14
CA ILE A 171 -10.78 10.97 -0.97
C ILE A 171 -11.13 9.70 -1.76
N THR A 172 -11.70 8.69 -1.11
CA THR A 172 -12.07 7.44 -1.78
C THR A 172 -13.25 7.59 -2.75
N GLU A 173 -14.25 8.43 -2.43
CA GLU A 173 -15.39 8.71 -3.32
C GLU A 173 -14.96 9.47 -4.58
N ARG A 174 -14.02 10.42 -4.46
CA ARG A 174 -13.41 11.07 -5.64
C ARG A 174 -12.59 10.10 -6.47
N ALA A 175 -11.82 9.22 -5.84
CA ALA A 175 -11.04 8.21 -6.54
C ALA A 175 -11.95 7.25 -7.34
N LEU A 176 -13.06 6.80 -6.74
CA LEU A 176 -14.07 5.99 -7.41
C LEU A 176 -14.73 6.75 -8.57
N SER A 177 -15.12 8.00 -8.34
CA SER A 177 -15.72 8.84 -9.39
C SER A 177 -14.77 9.04 -10.58
N ALA A 178 -13.47 9.23 -10.31
CA ALA A 178 -12.45 9.33 -11.36
C ALA A 178 -12.27 8.00 -12.12
N ALA A 179 -12.28 6.87 -11.41
CA ALA A 179 -12.22 5.54 -12.02
C ALA A 179 -13.43 5.29 -12.94
N ILE A 180 -14.65 5.62 -12.48
CA ILE A 180 -15.88 5.49 -13.26
C ILE A 180 -15.79 6.32 -14.55
N ARG A 181 -15.36 7.59 -14.47
CA ARG A 181 -15.17 8.45 -15.65
C ARG A 181 -14.16 7.90 -16.65
N SER A 182 -13.16 7.17 -16.17
CA SER A 182 -12.14 6.56 -17.04
C SER A 182 -12.60 5.29 -17.76
N GLY A 183 -13.70 4.66 -17.30
CA GLY A 183 -14.16 3.36 -17.81
C GLY A 183 -13.23 2.18 -17.49
N ASP A 184 -12.17 2.38 -16.70
CA ASP A 184 -11.24 1.32 -16.32
C ASP A 184 -11.84 0.48 -15.18
N HIS A 185 -12.41 -0.67 -15.54
CA HIS A 185 -13.03 -1.62 -14.62
C HIS A 185 -12.10 -2.06 -13.48
N ARG A 186 -10.78 -2.22 -13.73
CA ARG A 186 -9.82 -2.58 -12.67
C ARG A 186 -9.71 -1.47 -11.64
N ARG A 187 -9.62 -0.22 -12.10
CA ARG A 187 -9.57 0.96 -11.21
C ARG A 187 -10.87 1.14 -10.44
N ILE A 188 -12.02 0.85 -11.05
CA ILE A 188 -13.32 0.89 -10.38
C ILE A 188 -13.33 -0.12 -9.22
N ILE A 189 -12.95 -1.37 -9.47
CA ILE A 189 -12.88 -2.41 -8.41
C ILE A 189 -11.94 -1.99 -7.28
N MET A 190 -10.73 -1.52 -7.61
CA MET A 190 -9.76 -1.08 -6.60
C MET A 190 -10.29 0.09 -5.76
N ALA A 191 -10.87 1.11 -6.40
CA ALA A 191 -11.44 2.26 -5.69
C ALA A 191 -12.66 1.88 -4.86
N SER A 192 -13.51 0.96 -5.32
CA SER A 192 -14.63 0.41 -4.56
C SER A 192 -14.15 -0.42 -3.36
N SER A 193 -13.07 -1.21 -3.52
CA SER A 193 -12.43 -1.94 -2.41
C SER A 193 -11.96 -0.98 -1.32
N ASP A 194 -11.30 0.09 -1.73
CA ASP A 194 -10.78 1.12 -0.83
C ASP A 194 -11.91 1.90 -0.13
N LEU A 195 -12.97 2.27 -0.87
CA LEU A 195 -14.17 2.90 -0.32
C LEU A 195 -14.88 1.98 0.68
N GLY A 196 -15.03 0.69 0.35
CA GLY A 196 -15.64 -0.30 1.23
C GLY A 196 -14.93 -0.42 2.57
N LEU A 197 -13.60 -0.35 2.59
CA LEU A 197 -12.80 -0.34 3.82
C LEU A 197 -12.98 0.95 4.62
N VAL A 198 -13.06 2.11 3.97
CA VAL A 198 -13.32 3.40 4.65
C VAL A 198 -14.74 3.45 5.21
N LEU A 199 -15.73 2.95 4.48
CA LEU A 199 -17.11 2.84 4.94
C LEU A 199 -17.21 1.96 6.18
N LEU A 200 -16.51 0.82 6.18
CA LEU A 200 -16.36 0.00 7.38
C LEU A 200 -15.74 0.83 8.51
N HIS A 201 -14.66 1.57 8.22
CA HIS A 201 -13.95 2.41 9.19
C HIS A 201 -14.85 3.46 9.88
N ILE A 202 -15.83 4.01 9.18
CA ILE A 202 -16.77 4.98 9.74
C ILE A 202 -18.06 4.32 10.25
N GLY A 203 -18.13 3.00 10.23
CA GLY A 203 -19.23 2.17 10.75
C GLY A 203 -20.43 2.03 9.83
N ASP A 204 -20.32 2.53 8.60
CA ASP A 204 -21.32 2.35 7.54
C ASP A 204 -21.18 0.95 6.92
N THR A 205 -21.43 -0.05 7.75
CA THR A 205 -21.28 -1.47 7.40
C THR A 205 -22.21 -1.89 6.26
N GLN A 206 -23.39 -1.27 6.15
CA GLN A 206 -24.34 -1.56 5.09
C GLN A 206 -23.81 -1.08 3.73
N ARG A 207 -23.31 0.17 3.62
CA ARG A 207 -22.69 0.62 2.37
C ARG A 207 -21.39 -0.13 2.09
N SER A 208 -20.58 -0.44 3.11
CA SER A 208 -19.38 -1.27 2.96
C SER A 208 -19.71 -2.63 2.33
N MET A 209 -20.66 -3.38 2.89
CA MET A 209 -21.10 -4.67 2.36
C MET A 209 -21.58 -4.55 0.91
N LYS A 210 -22.42 -3.55 0.61
CA LYS A 210 -22.95 -3.32 -0.74
C LYS A 210 -21.82 -3.04 -1.74
N THR A 211 -20.99 -2.05 -1.45
CA THR A 211 -19.89 -1.62 -2.34
C THR A 211 -18.89 -2.75 -2.58
N LEU A 212 -18.52 -3.51 -1.54
CA LEU A 212 -17.60 -4.64 -1.67
C LEU A 212 -18.22 -5.81 -2.43
N SER A 213 -19.51 -6.09 -2.25
CA SER A 213 -20.20 -7.16 -2.99
C SER A 213 -20.31 -6.84 -4.48
N GLU A 214 -20.64 -5.59 -4.82
CA GLU A 214 -20.67 -5.12 -6.21
C GLU A 214 -19.28 -5.17 -6.85
N ALA A 215 -18.23 -4.76 -6.12
CA ALA A 215 -16.85 -4.85 -6.58
C ALA A 215 -16.38 -6.30 -6.78
N LEU A 216 -16.84 -7.23 -5.95
CA LEU A 216 -16.50 -8.65 -6.05
C LEU A 216 -17.12 -9.27 -7.30
N LEU A 217 -18.42 -9.02 -7.54
CA LEU A 217 -19.11 -9.45 -8.76
C LEU A 217 -18.43 -8.93 -10.02
N GLU A 218 -17.96 -7.68 -9.97
CA GLU A 218 -17.24 -7.07 -11.08
C GLU A 218 -15.84 -7.70 -11.28
N ALA A 219 -15.12 -8.01 -10.20
CA ALA A 219 -13.86 -8.74 -10.26
C ALA A 219 -14.03 -10.14 -10.87
N ASP A 220 -15.11 -10.84 -10.51
CA ASP A 220 -15.49 -12.12 -11.10
C ASP A 220 -15.78 -11.99 -12.60
N ARG A 221 -16.56 -10.97 -12.98
CA ARG A 221 -16.94 -10.72 -14.38
C ARG A 221 -15.72 -10.52 -15.28
N ILE A 222 -14.69 -9.84 -14.79
CA ILE A 222 -13.45 -9.61 -15.56
C ILE A 222 -12.40 -10.71 -15.38
N GLY A 223 -12.64 -11.69 -14.50
CA GLY A 223 -11.75 -12.82 -14.25
C GLY A 223 -10.42 -12.46 -13.57
N ASP A 224 -10.37 -11.36 -12.82
CA ASP A 224 -9.14 -10.97 -12.11
C ASP A 224 -9.12 -11.56 -10.69
N LEU A 225 -8.38 -12.66 -10.53
CA LEU A 225 -8.23 -13.35 -9.25
C LEU A 225 -7.53 -12.52 -8.17
N ALA A 226 -6.61 -11.62 -8.53
CA ALA A 226 -5.93 -10.78 -7.56
C ALA A 226 -6.86 -9.71 -6.98
N LEU A 227 -7.68 -9.10 -7.84
CA LEU A 227 -8.72 -8.17 -7.42
C LEU A 227 -9.84 -8.88 -6.66
N HIS A 228 -10.26 -10.07 -7.10
CA HIS A 228 -11.20 -10.91 -6.37
C HIS A 228 -10.69 -11.16 -4.94
N ALA A 229 -9.46 -11.64 -4.79
CA ALA A 229 -8.88 -11.95 -3.50
C ALA A 229 -8.80 -10.73 -2.57
N ASP A 230 -8.43 -9.56 -3.10
CA ASP A 230 -8.36 -8.32 -2.33
C ASP A 230 -9.74 -7.87 -1.83
N VAL A 231 -10.75 -7.83 -2.72
CA VAL A 231 -12.12 -7.44 -2.37
C VAL A 231 -12.75 -8.44 -1.41
N ALA A 232 -12.62 -9.75 -1.69
CA ALA A 232 -13.15 -10.81 -0.84
C ALA A 232 -12.53 -10.77 0.56
N SER A 233 -11.24 -10.43 0.68
CA SER A 233 -10.58 -10.27 1.98
C SER A 233 -11.14 -9.09 2.78
N ASN A 234 -11.47 -7.98 2.11
CA ASN A 234 -12.11 -6.83 2.76
C ASN A 234 -13.58 -7.12 3.10
N LEU A 235 -14.29 -7.89 2.28
CA LEU A 235 -15.66 -8.33 2.57
C LEU A 235 -15.69 -9.26 3.79
N ALA A 236 -14.74 -10.20 3.89
CA ALA A 236 -14.57 -11.04 5.07
C ALA A 236 -14.29 -10.21 6.34
N HIS A 237 -13.57 -9.10 6.20
CA HIS A 237 -13.36 -8.17 7.32
C HIS A 237 -14.67 -7.50 7.78
N THR A 238 -15.50 -7.07 6.84
CA THR A 238 -16.84 -6.53 7.15
C THR A 238 -17.74 -7.59 7.76
N GLU A 239 -17.66 -8.85 7.31
CA GLU A 239 -18.39 -9.98 7.91
C GLU A 239 -17.96 -10.27 9.34
N LEU A 240 -16.66 -10.25 9.64
CA LEU A 240 -16.14 -10.34 11.02
C LEU A 240 -16.68 -9.20 11.89
N TYR A 241 -16.67 -7.96 11.38
CA TYR A 241 -17.22 -6.83 12.10
C TYR A 241 -18.72 -7.02 12.43
N LEU A 242 -19.46 -7.65 11.53
CA LEU A 242 -20.88 -7.98 11.69
C LEU A 242 -21.13 -9.26 12.51
N GLY A 243 -20.11 -9.88 13.11
CA GLY A 243 -20.25 -11.10 13.89
C GLY A 243 -20.62 -12.33 13.04
N ARG A 244 -20.14 -12.38 11.79
CA ARG A 244 -20.36 -13.49 10.85
C ARG A 244 -19.05 -14.25 10.55
N PRO A 245 -18.38 -14.83 11.57
CA PRO A 245 -17.06 -15.42 11.40
C PRO A 245 -17.03 -16.65 10.48
N LYS A 246 -18.13 -17.42 10.38
CA LYS A 246 -18.21 -18.56 9.43
C LYS A 246 -18.12 -18.09 7.97
N ALA A 247 -18.92 -17.09 7.61
CA ALA A 247 -18.90 -16.52 6.26
C ALA A 247 -17.53 -15.93 5.91
N ALA A 248 -16.90 -15.24 6.87
CA ALA A 248 -15.55 -14.73 6.70
C ALA A 248 -14.53 -15.87 6.46
N LEU A 249 -14.61 -16.96 7.24
CA LEU A 249 -13.73 -18.12 7.11
C LEU A 249 -13.85 -18.78 5.72
N ASP A 250 -15.08 -18.98 5.25
CA ASP A 250 -15.38 -19.56 3.93
C ASP A 250 -14.74 -18.74 2.79
N ARG A 251 -14.66 -17.42 2.95
CA ARG A 251 -13.99 -16.53 1.98
C ARG A 251 -12.47 -16.54 2.11
N LEU A 252 -11.94 -16.67 3.33
CA LEU A 252 -10.52 -16.47 3.60
C LEU A 252 -9.67 -17.67 3.18
N GLY A 253 -10.19 -18.90 3.28
CA GLY A 253 -9.46 -20.12 2.88
C GLY A 253 -8.90 -20.06 1.45
N PRO A 254 -9.74 -19.85 0.43
CA PRO A 254 -9.30 -19.72 -0.96
C PRO A 254 -8.30 -18.57 -1.18
N ILE A 255 -8.42 -17.48 -0.44
CA ILE A 255 -7.51 -16.32 -0.53
C ILE A 255 -6.11 -16.69 -0.03
N VAL A 256 -6.01 -17.42 1.09
CA VAL A 256 -4.73 -17.89 1.64
C VAL A 256 -4.05 -18.82 0.64
N GLU A 257 -4.78 -19.78 0.07
CA GLU A 257 -4.25 -20.71 -0.94
C GLU A 257 -3.77 -19.97 -2.20
N TYR A 258 -4.58 -19.06 -2.71
CA TYR A 258 -4.23 -18.24 -3.86
C TYR A 258 -2.97 -17.40 -3.58
N ALA A 259 -2.93 -16.67 -2.47
CA ALA A 259 -1.79 -15.83 -2.11
C ALA A 259 -0.49 -16.65 -1.97
N ARG A 260 -0.56 -17.85 -1.38
CA ARG A 260 0.58 -18.78 -1.31
C ARG A 260 1.05 -19.22 -2.69
N SER A 261 0.11 -19.58 -3.58
CA SER A 261 0.43 -20.08 -4.92
C SER A 261 1.20 -19.08 -5.79
N ILE A 262 0.94 -17.78 -5.60
CA ILE A 262 1.61 -16.70 -6.35
C ILE A 262 2.72 -16.00 -5.55
N GLY A 263 2.95 -16.41 -4.30
CA GLY A 263 3.94 -15.78 -3.42
C GLY A 263 3.58 -14.36 -2.96
N ASP A 264 2.30 -14.00 -2.87
CA ASP A 264 1.83 -12.70 -2.38
C ASP A 264 1.82 -12.67 -0.84
N VAL A 265 3.01 -12.46 -0.27
CA VAL A 265 3.23 -12.45 1.18
C VAL A 265 2.36 -11.41 1.91
N PRO A 266 2.18 -10.16 1.42
CA PRO A 266 1.26 -9.21 2.05
C PRO A 266 -0.19 -9.68 2.11
N ALA A 267 -0.71 -10.28 1.03
CA ALA A 267 -2.07 -10.80 1.00
C ALA A 267 -2.24 -12.01 1.92
N GLU A 268 -1.30 -12.95 1.90
CA GLU A 268 -1.31 -14.12 2.78
C GLU A 268 -1.32 -13.71 4.26
N LYS A 269 -0.43 -12.79 4.65
CA LYS A 269 -0.36 -12.24 6.01
C LYS A 269 -1.72 -11.70 6.47
N LEU A 270 -2.35 -10.87 5.64
CA LEU A 270 -3.61 -10.21 6.01
C LEU A 270 -4.78 -11.20 6.07
N ALA A 271 -4.82 -12.16 5.15
CA ALA A 271 -5.83 -13.22 5.16
C ALA A 271 -5.68 -14.13 6.38
N LEU A 272 -4.45 -14.50 6.77
CA LEU A 272 -4.20 -15.31 7.98
C LEU A 272 -4.57 -14.56 9.28
N ASP A 273 -4.29 -13.26 9.39
CA ASP A 273 -4.76 -12.47 10.55
C ASP A 273 -6.29 -12.51 10.66
N ARG A 274 -7.00 -12.26 9.56
CA ARG A 274 -8.46 -12.30 9.54
C ARG A 274 -8.99 -13.71 9.80
N MET A 275 -8.32 -14.73 9.29
CA MET A 275 -8.69 -16.13 9.51
C MET A 275 -8.51 -16.51 10.97
N ALA A 276 -7.44 -16.05 11.61
CA ALA A 276 -7.23 -16.23 13.04
C ALA A 276 -8.40 -15.67 13.85
N ARG A 277 -8.87 -14.45 13.52
CA ARG A 277 -10.02 -13.81 14.18
C ARG A 277 -11.29 -14.63 14.03
N ALA A 278 -11.58 -15.08 12.81
CA ALA A 278 -12.73 -15.93 12.53
C ALA A 278 -12.70 -17.22 13.37
N LEU A 279 -11.56 -17.91 13.40
CA LEU A 279 -11.38 -19.14 14.16
C LEU A 279 -11.51 -18.91 15.67
N LEU A 280 -10.92 -17.84 16.19
CA LEU A 280 -10.99 -17.48 17.61
C LEU A 280 -12.42 -17.12 18.05
N GLU A 281 -13.19 -16.41 17.22
CA GLU A 281 -14.61 -16.12 17.47
C GLU A 281 -15.47 -17.38 17.40
N LEU A 282 -15.10 -18.36 16.58
CA LEU A 282 -15.75 -19.67 16.49
C LEU A 282 -15.33 -20.65 17.59
N GLY A 283 -14.36 -20.28 18.42
CA GLY A 283 -13.84 -21.12 19.51
C GLY A 283 -12.74 -22.10 19.08
N ASP A 284 -12.32 -22.13 17.81
CA ASP A 284 -11.13 -22.87 17.37
C ASP A 284 -9.86 -22.10 17.75
N ARG A 285 -9.47 -22.29 19.01
CA ARG A 285 -8.34 -21.57 19.60
C ARG A 285 -7.00 -21.98 19.01
N GLU A 286 -6.76 -23.27 18.83
CA GLU A 286 -5.46 -23.75 18.30
C GLU A 286 -5.30 -23.36 16.82
N GLY A 287 -6.35 -23.48 16.00
CA GLY A 287 -6.35 -22.99 14.64
C GLY A 287 -6.08 -21.48 14.57
N GLY A 288 -6.74 -20.71 15.43
CA GLY A 288 -6.52 -19.27 15.56
C GLY A 288 -5.09 -18.88 15.96
N LEU A 289 -4.53 -19.52 16.98
CA LEU A 289 -3.16 -19.29 17.45
C LEU A 289 -2.12 -19.64 16.38
N ASN A 290 -2.31 -20.74 15.64
CA ASN A 290 -1.46 -21.10 14.51
C ASN A 290 -1.49 -20.01 13.42
N CYS A 291 -2.67 -19.51 13.08
CA CYS A 291 -2.82 -18.43 12.11
C CYS A 291 -2.13 -17.13 12.57
N LEU A 292 -2.26 -16.75 13.85
CA LEU A 292 -1.56 -15.57 14.41
C LEU A 292 -0.04 -15.71 14.34
N ARG A 293 0.49 -16.88 14.67
CA ARG A 293 1.93 -17.18 14.58
C ARG A 293 2.41 -17.02 13.15
N ASP A 294 1.74 -17.65 12.20
CA ASP A 294 2.12 -17.65 10.80
C ASP A 294 2.02 -16.22 10.22
N ALA A 295 0.94 -15.50 10.53
CA ALA A 295 0.77 -14.09 10.16
C ALA A 295 1.89 -13.20 10.75
N SER A 296 2.33 -13.43 12.00
CA SER A 296 3.42 -12.65 12.62
C SER A 296 4.76 -12.88 11.91
N ILE A 297 5.04 -14.12 11.50
CA ILE A 297 6.24 -14.46 10.72
C ILE A 297 6.21 -13.74 9.37
N LEU A 298 5.07 -13.78 8.67
CA LEU A 298 4.92 -13.10 7.37
C LEU A 298 4.96 -11.58 7.52
N ALA A 299 4.41 -11.03 8.60
CA ALA A 299 4.49 -9.60 8.94
C ALA A 299 5.95 -9.16 9.08
N ALA A 300 6.76 -9.92 9.83
CA ALA A 300 8.19 -9.66 9.94
C ALA A 300 8.91 -9.77 8.58
N ARG A 301 8.57 -10.78 7.77
CA ARG A 301 9.15 -11.01 6.44
C ARG A 301 8.90 -9.86 5.46
N VAL A 302 7.72 -9.25 5.51
CA VAL A 302 7.41 -8.06 4.69
C VAL A 302 7.87 -6.75 5.32
N GLY A 303 8.56 -6.78 6.46
CA GLY A 303 9.04 -5.59 7.16
C GLY A 303 7.99 -4.88 8.00
N ASP A 304 6.77 -5.40 8.11
CA ASP A 304 5.69 -4.87 8.96
C ASP A 304 5.89 -5.26 10.43
N ARG A 305 7.00 -4.79 11.01
CA ARG A 305 7.49 -5.19 12.34
C ARG A 305 6.53 -4.82 13.47
N ARG A 306 5.78 -3.70 13.32
CA ARG A 306 4.76 -3.28 14.28
C ARG A 306 3.64 -4.31 14.34
N HIS A 307 3.02 -4.59 13.20
CA HIS A 307 1.93 -5.56 13.13
C HIS A 307 2.39 -6.96 13.57
N ALA A 308 3.64 -7.34 13.29
CA ALA A 308 4.21 -8.58 13.78
C ALA A 308 4.24 -8.67 15.33
N ALA A 309 4.51 -7.55 16.01
CA ALA A 309 4.45 -7.48 17.48
C ALA A 309 3.00 -7.52 17.99
N ASP A 310 2.08 -6.84 17.31
CA ASP A 310 0.67 -6.82 17.70
C ASP A 310 0.01 -8.20 17.57
N LEU A 311 0.36 -8.97 16.53
CA LEU A 311 -0.10 -10.36 16.35
C LEU A 311 0.42 -11.28 17.47
N LEU A 312 1.67 -11.08 17.91
CA LEU A 312 2.23 -11.81 19.05
C LEU A 312 1.54 -11.44 20.36
N TRP A 313 1.21 -10.17 20.55
CA TRP A 313 0.46 -9.74 21.73
C TRP A 313 -0.96 -10.32 21.75
N LEU A 314 -1.63 -10.37 20.59
CA LEU A 314 -2.93 -11.01 20.47
C LEU A 314 -2.85 -12.51 20.79
N ALA A 315 -1.82 -13.20 20.29
CA ALA A 315 -1.59 -14.60 20.63
C ALA A 315 -1.37 -14.77 22.15
N ALA A 316 -0.61 -13.87 22.78
CA ALA A 316 -0.38 -13.90 24.23
C ALA A 316 -1.68 -13.79 25.04
N ILE A 317 -2.62 -12.94 24.63
CA ILE A 317 -3.95 -12.83 25.28
C ILE A 317 -4.67 -14.17 25.23
N HIS A 318 -4.74 -14.79 24.05
CA HIS A 318 -5.46 -16.05 23.86
C HIS A 318 -4.78 -17.23 24.55
N LEU A 319 -3.44 -17.25 24.61
CA LEU A 319 -2.67 -18.23 25.38
C LEU A 319 -2.93 -18.06 26.88
N ALA A 320 -2.97 -16.82 27.38
CA ALA A 320 -3.26 -16.53 28.78
C ALA A 320 -4.68 -16.99 29.17
N ASP A 321 -5.67 -16.73 28.31
CA ASP A 321 -7.05 -17.18 28.50
C ASP A 321 -7.21 -18.71 28.43
N ALA A 322 -6.30 -19.40 27.75
CA ALA A 322 -6.23 -20.86 27.73
C ALA A 322 -5.46 -21.46 28.93
N GLY A 323 -4.95 -20.63 29.84
CA GLY A 323 -4.11 -21.10 30.95
C GLY A 323 -2.68 -21.49 30.55
N ARG A 324 -2.27 -21.25 29.30
CA ARG A 324 -0.92 -21.53 28.77
C ARG A 324 0.03 -20.39 29.15
N ARG A 325 0.26 -20.23 30.45
CA ARG A 325 0.92 -19.06 31.06
C ARG A 325 2.33 -18.82 30.50
N ASP A 326 3.16 -19.85 30.41
CA ASP A 326 4.55 -19.70 29.98
C ASP A 326 4.65 -19.25 28.52
N GLU A 327 3.80 -19.81 27.66
CA GLU A 327 3.71 -19.43 26.25
C GLU A 327 3.17 -18.01 26.08
N ALA A 328 2.17 -17.62 26.89
CA ALA A 328 1.65 -16.26 26.90
C ALA A 328 2.73 -15.24 27.29
N VAL A 329 3.52 -15.54 28.33
CA VAL A 329 4.64 -14.69 28.76
C VAL A 329 5.72 -14.60 27.69
N ALA A 330 6.04 -15.71 27.02
CA ALA A 330 7.03 -15.73 25.94
C ALA A 330 6.59 -14.90 24.72
N ALA A 331 5.34 -15.07 24.29
CA ALA A 331 4.77 -14.32 23.17
C ALA A 331 4.69 -12.82 23.48
N ALA A 332 4.20 -12.45 24.67
CA ALA A 332 4.12 -11.06 25.11
C ALA A 332 5.50 -10.42 25.28
N GLY A 333 6.49 -11.16 25.81
CA GLY A 333 7.87 -10.69 25.92
C GLY A 333 8.46 -10.35 24.56
N THR A 334 8.29 -11.25 23.58
CA THR A 334 8.73 -11.03 22.20
C THR A 334 8.05 -9.80 21.57
N ALA A 335 6.77 -9.59 21.83
CA ALA A 335 6.04 -8.41 21.35
C ALA A 335 6.62 -7.11 21.95
N VAL A 336 6.85 -7.08 23.28
CA VAL A 336 7.45 -5.92 23.98
C VAL A 336 8.83 -5.60 23.43
N ASP A 337 9.69 -6.60 23.27
CA ASP A 337 11.05 -6.40 22.77
C ASP A 337 11.06 -5.82 21.35
N ARG A 338 10.18 -6.32 20.47
CA ARG A 338 10.00 -5.75 19.12
C ARG A 338 9.52 -4.31 19.17
N LEU A 339 8.57 -3.99 20.04
CA LEU A 339 8.06 -2.62 20.18
C LEU A 339 9.13 -1.66 20.72
N ARG A 340 9.98 -2.11 21.64
CA ARG A 340 11.14 -1.35 22.14
C ARG A 340 12.16 -1.09 21.04
N GLN A 341 12.48 -2.09 20.23
CA GLN A 341 13.37 -1.94 19.06
C GLN A 341 12.83 -0.94 18.02
N LEU A 342 11.51 -0.81 17.94
CA LEU A 342 10.83 0.17 17.07
C LEU A 342 10.73 1.56 17.71
N HIS A 343 11.16 1.73 18.97
CA HIS A 343 10.91 2.91 19.79
C HIS A 343 9.42 3.30 19.78
N HIS A 344 8.53 2.30 19.83
CA HIS A 344 7.09 2.53 19.80
C HIS A 344 6.66 3.19 21.13
N PRO A 345 5.87 4.28 21.12
CA PRO A 345 5.53 5.04 22.33
C PRO A 345 4.77 4.21 23.38
N ALA A 346 4.03 3.17 22.94
CA ALA A 346 3.31 2.28 23.84
C ALA A 346 4.14 1.10 24.37
N ALA A 347 5.42 0.95 24.02
CA ALA A 347 6.22 -0.23 24.39
C ALA A 347 6.25 -0.47 25.91
N GLU A 348 6.41 0.58 26.72
CA GLU A 348 6.42 0.45 28.18
C GLU A 348 5.03 0.18 28.77
N TRP A 349 3.96 0.62 28.10
CA TRP A 349 2.61 0.23 28.49
C TRP A 349 2.46 -1.30 28.38
N TYR A 350 2.91 -1.89 27.27
CA TYR A 350 2.88 -3.34 27.08
C TYR A 350 3.78 -4.07 28.09
N ALA A 351 4.98 -3.54 28.36
CA ALA A 351 5.89 -4.10 29.35
C ALA A 351 5.26 -4.15 30.75
N GLN A 352 4.61 -3.07 31.17
CA GLN A 352 3.91 -3.03 32.46
C GLN A 352 2.77 -4.05 32.54
N HIS A 353 2.02 -4.25 31.45
CA HIS A 353 0.93 -5.24 31.43
C HIS A 353 1.45 -6.67 31.51
N LEU A 354 2.57 -6.96 30.84
CA LEU A 354 3.25 -8.24 30.97
C LEU A 354 3.72 -8.48 32.41
N GLU A 355 4.26 -7.45 33.07
CA GLU A 355 4.70 -7.57 34.46
C GLU A 355 3.53 -7.80 35.42
N ASN A 356 2.44 -7.07 35.26
CA ASN A 356 1.21 -7.28 36.04
C ASN A 356 0.63 -8.69 35.84
N TYR A 357 0.78 -9.27 34.65
CA TYR A 357 0.38 -10.65 34.39
C TYR A 357 1.33 -11.65 35.06
N ARG A 358 2.65 -11.41 35.02
CA ARG A 358 3.65 -12.23 35.71
C ARG A 358 3.44 -12.25 37.22
N SER A 359 3.09 -11.12 37.83
CA SER A 359 2.79 -11.00 39.26
C SER A 359 1.42 -11.56 39.66
N GLY A 360 0.59 -11.96 38.68
CA GLY A 360 -0.79 -12.41 38.93
C GLY A 360 -1.75 -11.28 39.32
N SER A 361 -1.34 -10.01 39.17
CA SER A 361 -2.12 -8.83 39.55
C SER A 361 -3.16 -8.42 38.50
N ALA A 362 -3.00 -8.84 37.23
CA ALA A 362 -3.94 -8.58 36.15
C ALA A 362 -3.87 -9.63 35.04
N ARG A 363 -4.88 -9.69 34.16
CA ARG A 363 -4.81 -10.45 32.90
C ARG A 363 -3.98 -9.68 31.86
N ILE A 364 -3.43 -10.36 30.86
CA ILE A 364 -2.88 -9.68 29.68
C ILE A 364 -4.03 -8.92 29.00
N ALA A 365 -3.99 -7.59 29.07
CA ALA A 365 -5.05 -6.77 28.51
C ALA A 365 -4.93 -6.67 26.98
N ALA A 366 -6.07 -6.62 26.30
CA ALA A 366 -6.11 -6.15 24.93
C ALA A 366 -5.57 -4.71 24.85
N ASN A 367 -4.62 -4.46 23.94
CA ASN A 367 -4.07 -3.14 23.73
C ASN A 367 -5.20 -2.15 23.43
N PRO A 368 -5.38 -1.09 24.22
CA PRO A 368 -6.48 -0.20 24.03
C PRO A 368 -6.13 0.92 23.03
N SER A 369 -4.96 0.88 22.34
CA SER A 369 -4.50 1.90 21.39
C SER A 369 -4.79 1.64 19.92
N GLY A 370 -5.39 0.49 19.53
CA GLY A 370 -6.07 0.31 18.23
C GLY A 370 -5.33 0.67 16.93
N GLN A 371 -4.04 0.99 16.97
CA GLN A 371 -3.23 1.33 15.80
C GLN A 371 -2.24 0.21 15.42
N GLY A 372 -2.25 -0.90 16.16
CA GLY A 372 -1.52 -2.12 15.87
C GLY A 372 -2.37 -3.26 15.28
N TRP A 373 -3.66 -3.01 15.18
CA TRP A 373 -4.65 -3.90 14.60
C TRP A 373 -5.14 -3.12 13.38
N SER A 374 -5.17 -3.68 12.17
CA SER A 374 -5.94 -3.04 11.09
C SER A 374 -7.34 -2.83 11.63
N SER A 375 -7.65 -1.61 12.02
CA SER A 375 -8.75 -1.28 12.90
C SER A 375 -10.04 -1.65 12.19
N GLN A 376 -10.73 -2.68 12.69
CA GLN A 376 -12.06 -2.58 13.31
C GLN A 376 -12.79 -3.94 13.36
N GLY A 377 -13.32 -4.28 14.54
CA GLY A 377 -14.28 -5.38 14.71
C GLY A 377 -13.84 -6.48 15.67
N GLY A 378 -14.75 -6.87 16.57
CA GLY A 378 -14.62 -8.04 17.46
C GLY A 378 -14.27 -7.70 18.92
N ARG A 379 -15.20 -7.93 19.86
CA ARG A 379 -14.84 -8.13 21.28
C ARG A 379 -14.88 -9.63 21.44
N VAL A 380 -13.85 -10.19 22.04
CA VAL A 380 -14.00 -11.41 22.81
C VAL A 380 -14.62 -10.96 24.13
N ASP A 381 -15.89 -11.30 24.37
CA ASP A 381 -16.44 -11.21 25.72
C ASP A 381 -15.77 -12.29 26.56
N VAL A 382 -14.85 -11.88 27.42
CA VAL A 382 -14.33 -12.72 28.51
C VAL A 382 -15.01 -12.29 29.79
N SER A 383 -16.30 -12.63 29.91
CA SER A 383 -17.00 -12.65 31.19
C SER A 383 -16.71 -14.00 31.84
N ALA A 384 -15.75 -14.02 32.76
CA ALA A 384 -15.50 -15.16 33.63
C ALA A 384 -16.70 -15.37 34.57
N GLY A 385 -17.08 -16.64 34.75
CA GLY A 385 -18.18 -17.05 35.61
C GLY A 385 -17.95 -16.75 37.09
N GLY A 386 -19.06 -16.58 37.79
CA GLY A 386 -19.17 -16.50 39.24
C GLY A 386 -20.63 -16.45 39.69
N LEU A 387 -21.19 -17.65 39.97
CA LEU A 387 -22.31 -17.99 40.87
C LEU A 387 -23.72 -17.40 40.61
N HIS A 388 -24.66 -18.32 40.34
CA HIS A 388 -26.14 -18.28 40.15
C HIS A 388 -26.97 -17.53 41.24
N PRO A 389 -28.28 -17.18 41.07
CA PRO A 389 -29.33 -17.94 40.36
C PRO A 389 -30.37 -17.20 39.49
N GLU A 390 -31.08 -18.04 38.72
CA GLU A 390 -32.29 -17.90 37.89
C GLU A 390 -33.07 -16.57 37.89
N LEU A 391 -33.38 -16.07 36.69
CA LEU A 391 -34.67 -15.45 36.36
C LEU A 391 -34.91 -15.49 34.83
N SER A 392 -35.89 -16.32 34.46
CA SER A 392 -36.74 -16.32 33.26
C SER A 392 -36.18 -15.91 31.89
N ALA A 393 -36.27 -16.87 30.97
CA ALA A 393 -36.20 -16.68 29.53
C ALA A 393 -37.31 -15.73 29.01
N SER A 394 -36.94 -14.82 28.11
CA SER A 394 -37.81 -14.28 27.07
C SER A 394 -36.96 -13.96 25.83
N PRO A 395 -37.43 -14.26 24.61
CA PRO A 395 -36.67 -14.06 23.38
C PRO A 395 -36.69 -12.58 22.97
N ASP A 396 -35.72 -12.18 22.14
CA ASP A 396 -35.50 -10.82 21.60
C ASP A 396 -34.60 -9.88 22.42
N ARG A 397 -33.29 -10.05 22.27
CA ARG A 397 -32.34 -8.93 22.11
C ARG A 397 -31.15 -9.35 21.25
N VAL A 398 -31.27 -9.18 19.93
CA VAL A 398 -30.09 -8.98 19.07
C VAL A 398 -29.50 -7.63 19.50
N ALA A 399 -28.53 -7.65 20.40
CA ALA A 399 -27.81 -6.46 20.80
C ALA A 399 -26.98 -5.95 19.62
N ALA A 400 -27.54 -4.96 18.92
CA ALA A 400 -26.86 -4.17 17.92
C ALA A 400 -25.53 -3.65 18.50
N ALA A 401 -24.41 -4.14 17.98
CA ALA A 401 -23.08 -3.61 18.26
C ALA A 401 -22.96 -2.22 17.61
N GLY A 402 -23.38 -1.19 18.34
CA GLY A 402 -23.51 0.19 17.87
C GLY A 402 -22.23 1.06 17.94
N PRO A 403 -22.32 2.32 17.46
CA PRO A 403 -21.23 3.27 17.16
C PRO A 403 -20.31 3.69 18.32
N LEU A 404 -20.60 3.26 19.55
CA LEU A 404 -19.83 3.57 20.76
C LEU A 404 -18.38 3.05 20.70
N ARG A 405 -18.13 2.04 19.86
CA ARG A 405 -16.87 1.31 19.82
C ARG A 405 -15.83 1.92 18.89
N MET A 406 -16.27 2.56 17.80
CA MET A 406 -15.41 3.38 16.93
C MET A 406 -14.99 4.68 17.61
N ALA A 407 -15.87 5.24 18.46
CA ALA A 407 -15.56 6.41 19.26
C ALA A 407 -14.32 6.20 20.14
N ILE A 408 -14.07 4.97 20.63
CA ILE A 408 -12.92 4.66 21.50
C ILE A 408 -11.59 4.64 20.72
N THR A 409 -11.58 4.11 19.50
CA THR A 409 -10.36 4.04 18.66
C THR A 409 -10.02 5.41 18.06
N ALA A 410 -11.03 6.13 17.58
CA ALA A 410 -10.89 7.52 17.15
C ALA A 410 -10.46 8.42 18.31
N ALA A 411 -11.03 8.25 19.51
CA ALA A 411 -10.68 9.04 20.70
C ALA A 411 -9.21 8.93 21.12
N LYS A 412 -8.48 7.88 20.72
CA LYS A 412 -7.07 7.69 21.10
C LYS A 412 -6.04 8.08 20.04
N SER A 413 -6.31 7.85 18.76
CA SER A 413 -5.59 8.59 17.71
C SER A 413 -5.80 10.09 17.91
N MET A 414 -7.01 10.50 18.31
CA MET A 414 -7.32 11.84 18.79
C MET A 414 -6.59 12.16 20.10
N ALA A 415 -6.44 11.25 21.07
CA ALA A 415 -5.68 11.52 22.31
C ALA A 415 -4.18 11.70 22.07
N THR A 416 -3.56 10.92 21.19
CA THR A 416 -2.17 11.08 20.77
C THR A 416 -2.01 12.33 19.91
N PHE A 417 -2.96 12.63 19.03
CA PHE A 417 -3.01 13.87 18.27
C PHE A 417 -3.21 15.09 19.18
N MET A 418 -4.09 15.01 20.18
CA MET A 418 -4.31 16.01 21.25
C MET A 418 -3.05 16.20 22.10
N ALA A 419 -2.41 15.11 22.52
CA ALA A 419 -1.17 15.15 23.29
C ALA A 419 0.00 15.77 22.50
N LEU A 420 -0.06 15.73 21.17
CA LEU A 420 0.88 16.40 20.27
C LEU A 420 0.40 17.79 19.82
N GLY A 421 -0.74 18.28 20.34
CA GLY A 421 -1.28 19.60 20.06
C GLY A 421 -1.93 19.74 18.68
N PHE A 422 -2.58 18.68 18.17
CA PHE A 422 -3.20 18.61 16.85
C PHE A 422 -2.24 18.91 15.69
N LYS A 423 -0.94 18.69 15.90
CA LYS A 423 0.08 19.01 14.90
C LYS A 423 0.03 18.01 13.75
N THR A 424 -0.38 18.52 12.59
CA THR A 424 -0.19 17.85 11.31
C THR A 424 1.23 18.09 10.81
N THR A 425 1.74 17.20 9.97
CA THR A 425 3.02 17.46 9.29
C THR A 425 2.95 18.71 8.43
N SER A 426 4.08 19.40 8.28
CA SER A 426 4.18 20.52 7.33
C SER A 426 3.71 20.09 5.93
N PRO A 427 3.12 21.00 5.12
CA PRO A 427 2.67 20.67 3.77
C PRO A 427 3.78 20.06 2.89
N GLN A 428 5.04 20.48 3.11
CA GLN A 428 6.19 19.90 2.42
C GLN A 428 6.43 18.44 2.82
N HIS A 429 6.53 18.16 4.12
CA HIS A 429 6.71 16.79 4.61
C HIS A 429 5.56 15.87 4.22
N TYR A 430 4.32 16.38 4.23
CA TYR A 430 3.16 15.63 3.76
C TYR A 430 3.30 15.23 2.28
N ARG A 431 3.69 16.18 1.41
CA ARG A 431 3.94 15.91 0.00
C ARG A 431 5.07 14.91 -0.22
N ASP A 432 6.16 15.03 0.53
CA ASP A 432 7.30 14.11 0.43
C ASP A 432 6.92 12.68 0.83
N ARG A 433 6.20 12.52 1.95
CA ARG A 433 5.66 11.22 2.40
C ARG A 433 4.71 10.62 1.38
N LEU A 434 3.81 11.41 0.81
CA LEU A 434 2.90 10.95 -0.23
C LEU A 434 3.61 10.53 -1.50
N ALA A 435 4.63 11.27 -1.96
CA ALA A 435 5.42 10.91 -3.13
C ALA A 435 6.13 9.57 -2.97
N ILE A 436 6.59 9.26 -1.75
CA ILE A 436 7.17 7.94 -1.41
C ILE A 436 6.09 6.86 -1.46
N CYS A 437 4.89 7.13 -0.94
CA CYS A 437 3.78 6.18 -0.97
C CYS A 437 3.31 5.89 -2.41
N THR A 438 3.07 6.90 -3.24
CA THR A 438 2.55 6.74 -4.61
C THR A 438 3.52 6.04 -5.56
N THR A 439 4.80 5.99 -5.22
CA THR A 439 5.83 5.25 -5.97
C THR A 439 6.14 3.87 -5.39
N CYS A 440 5.50 3.50 -4.28
CA CYS A 440 5.70 2.21 -3.63
C CYS A 440 4.97 1.09 -4.37
N VAL A 441 5.65 -0.05 -4.57
CA VAL A 441 5.07 -1.26 -5.20
C VAL A 441 3.87 -1.85 -4.46
N HIS A 442 3.69 -1.49 -3.18
CA HIS A 442 2.57 -1.93 -2.35
C HIS A 442 1.42 -0.92 -2.32
N HIS A 443 1.47 0.17 -3.09
CA HIS A 443 0.43 1.19 -3.08
C HIS A 443 -0.64 0.88 -4.13
N THR A 444 -1.90 0.98 -3.76
CA THR A 444 -3.05 0.71 -4.65
C THR A 444 -3.55 1.95 -5.38
N GLY A 445 -2.94 3.12 -5.16
CA GLY A 445 -3.45 4.41 -5.61
C GLY A 445 -4.06 5.23 -4.46
N THR A 446 -4.69 4.59 -3.46
CA THR A 446 -5.18 5.30 -2.26
C THR A 446 -4.60 4.73 -0.95
N ARG A 447 -4.43 3.41 -0.85
CA ARG A 447 -3.95 2.74 0.37
C ARG A 447 -2.66 1.95 0.19
N CYS A 448 -2.08 1.57 1.31
CA CYS A 448 -0.93 0.67 1.37
C CYS A 448 -1.40 -0.78 1.57
N ARG A 449 -1.02 -1.72 0.69
CA ARG A 449 -1.31 -3.15 0.82
C ARG A 449 -0.61 -3.83 2.00
N VAL A 450 0.44 -3.23 2.54
CA VAL A 450 1.16 -3.77 3.72
C VAL A 450 0.38 -3.49 5.00
N CYS A 451 0.04 -2.23 5.28
CA CYS A 451 -0.62 -1.85 6.55
C CYS A 451 -2.12 -1.57 6.41
N GLY A 452 -2.68 -1.58 5.20
CA GLY A 452 -4.09 -1.30 4.93
C GLY A 452 -4.48 0.18 4.97
N CYS A 453 -3.64 1.08 5.52
CA CYS A 453 -4.02 2.48 5.74
C CYS A 453 -4.20 3.29 4.45
N ILE A 454 -5.17 4.22 4.46
CA ILE A 454 -5.29 5.30 3.47
C ILE A 454 -4.07 6.21 3.60
N THR A 455 -3.23 6.22 2.57
CA THR A 455 -1.90 6.84 2.65
C THR A 455 -1.94 8.35 2.78
N ALA A 456 -2.95 9.01 2.20
CA ALA A 456 -3.17 10.45 2.34
C ALA A 456 -3.51 10.83 3.78
N ALA A 457 -4.36 10.09 4.47
CA ALA A 457 -4.64 10.34 5.87
C ALA A 457 -3.41 10.05 6.75
N LYS A 458 -2.80 8.87 6.57
CA LYS A 458 -1.64 8.44 7.36
C LYS A 458 -0.44 9.38 7.21
N ALA A 459 -0.15 9.87 6.00
CA ALA A 459 1.00 10.73 5.75
C ALA A 459 0.89 12.10 6.46
N ARG A 460 -0.33 12.59 6.76
CA ARG A 460 -0.58 13.86 7.48
C ARG A 460 -0.27 13.78 8.97
N LEU A 461 -0.33 12.58 9.55
CA LEU A 461 -0.14 12.38 10.99
C LEU A 461 1.35 12.37 11.34
N GLN A 462 1.78 13.29 12.19
CA GLN A 462 3.20 13.47 12.52
C GLN A 462 3.83 12.24 13.19
N HIS A 463 3.05 11.52 14.02
CA HIS A 463 3.50 10.34 14.76
C HIS A 463 3.43 9.03 13.96
N GLU A 464 2.75 9.03 12.81
CA GLU A 464 2.65 7.87 11.95
C GLU A 464 3.95 7.65 11.18
N ARG A 465 4.24 6.38 10.87
CA ARG A 465 5.44 5.97 10.15
C ARG A 465 5.11 4.96 9.07
N CYS A 466 5.95 4.91 8.04
CA CYS A 466 5.87 3.83 7.06
C CYS A 466 6.20 2.49 7.74
N PRO A 467 5.38 1.42 7.60
CA PRO A 467 5.72 0.11 8.14
C PRO A 467 7.04 -0.42 7.54
N LEU A 468 7.37 -0.02 6.32
CA LEU A 468 8.61 -0.39 5.61
C LEU A 468 9.75 0.62 5.85
N THR A 469 9.61 1.51 6.83
CA THR A 469 10.58 2.55 7.21
C THR A 469 11.04 3.47 6.06
N LYS A 470 10.26 3.58 4.98
CA LYS A 470 10.57 4.45 3.83
C LYS A 470 10.42 5.94 4.15
N TRP A 471 9.68 6.26 5.22
CA TRP A 471 9.56 7.59 5.79
C TRP A 471 9.21 7.47 7.28
N GLN A 472 9.63 8.48 8.05
CA GLN A 472 9.39 8.60 9.49
C GLN A 472 8.40 9.72 9.77
#